data_AF-A0A328C547-F1
#
_entry.id   AF-A0A328C547-F1
#
_cell.length_a   1.000
_cell.length_b   1.000
_cell.length_c   1.000
_cell.angle_alpha   90.00
_cell.angle_beta   90.00
_cell.angle_gamma   90.00
#
_symmetry.space_group_name_H-M   'P 1'
#
loop_
_entity.id
_entity.type
_entity.pdbx_description
1 polymer ?
#
loop_
_entity_poly.entity_id
_entity_poly.type
_entity_poly.pdbx_seq_one_letter_code
_entity_poly.pdbx_strand_id
1 'polypeptide(L)'
;MTSRPFFSLLGALLMLAGCADNHDHDHPHDEQGAHPHAAGAGHGAGHDDHGHDHGDASEVVTLWGEHTQLFVEFPALVVGEASPFAAHLTRLSDHAAMGSGTVVVELSGGDAPLERFTVEQPSQAGIFRPIVKPAHPGRRRVTLALTSEALHETHDLGEFVVFSSRNGANLAASEEPAAQGQISYLLEQQWRVPFGVARARVRPLRPNLPAFATLVQPPDAEAVVSAPRAGRVLAPGGRFPRVGESVDQGALLFQLTTAPGEGGDPATLDLAVDQAQIRVDAARREVERLGPLVSQGVVAPRRLDQAQSALETAEAEFKSARRRRNSLSQTQRVGGRGDALAVPAPLEGALAELFVSPGTWVSEGMPLARVVDRERLVLSVGVPEAYVGRLREVSGAWFQLDNVPDVIEVPRSALIAIGTELDEESRTLPVRFRIDNGSRELFAGMKTRAHLIVEEPREAIAVPLTAVVDDSGTDVVFVQTGGETFERRAVRLGIRDGNDVEIVEGVHPGEWVVAVGAYAVKLASTSTESIGHGHAH
;
A
#
# COMPACT_ATOMS: atom_id res chain seq x y z
N MET A 1 -18.77 -19.02 -51.18
CA MET A 1 -18.82 -17.54 -50.98
C MET A 1 -17.73 -17.22 -49.97
N THR A 2 -16.47 -17.06 -50.42
CA THR A 2 -15.77 -15.76 -50.59
C THR A 2 -15.77 -14.96 -49.28
N SER A 3 -14.66 -14.76 -48.56
CA SER A 3 -13.53 -13.92 -48.99
C SER A 3 -12.31 -14.04 -48.05
N ARG A 4 -11.09 -14.01 -48.62
CA ARG A 4 -9.83 -13.58 -47.96
C ARG A 4 -9.75 -12.04 -48.01
N PRO A 5 -8.82 -11.38 -47.29
CA PRO A 5 -7.65 -10.83 -48.01
C PRO A 5 -6.32 -10.86 -47.20
N PHE A 6 -5.22 -11.22 -47.89
CA PHE A 6 -4.01 -10.41 -48.17
C PHE A 6 -2.98 -10.26 -47.03
N PHE A 7 -1.90 -11.06 -47.14
CA PHE A 7 -0.58 -10.82 -46.55
C PHE A 7 0.31 -10.29 -47.68
N SER A 8 0.96 -9.13 -47.49
CA SER A 8 1.99 -8.62 -48.39
C SER A 8 3.34 -8.66 -47.70
N LEU A 9 4.25 -9.40 -48.33
CA LEU A 9 5.70 -9.37 -48.16
C LEU A 9 6.27 -7.98 -48.54
N LEU A 10 7.28 -7.53 -47.81
CA LEU A 10 8.42 -6.82 -48.42
C LEU A 10 9.70 -7.26 -47.69
N GLY A 11 10.68 -7.74 -48.46
CA GLY A 11 12.01 -8.07 -48.01
C GLY A 11 13.07 -7.44 -48.91
N ALA A 12 14.27 -7.26 -48.36
CA ALA A 12 15.62 -7.16 -48.97
C ALA A 12 16.52 -6.47 -47.91
N LEU A 13 17.57 -7.04 -47.31
CA LEU A 13 18.76 -7.83 -47.72
C LEU A 13 19.93 -6.99 -48.30
N LEU A 14 21.13 -7.25 -47.74
CA LEU A 14 22.53 -6.93 -48.15
C LEU A 14 23.13 -5.59 -47.69
N MET A 15 24.43 -5.44 -47.36
CA MET A 15 25.58 -6.26 -46.91
C MET A 15 26.80 -5.29 -46.87
N LEU A 16 27.72 -5.52 -45.91
CA LEU A 16 29.19 -5.31 -45.94
C LEU A 16 29.88 -3.93 -46.01
N ALA A 17 31.01 -3.91 -45.28
CA ALA A 17 32.21 -3.03 -45.33
C ALA A 17 32.01 -1.60 -44.78
N GLY A 18 32.90 -0.99 -43.99
CA GLY A 18 34.34 -1.18 -43.80
C GLY A 18 35.04 0.16 -44.11
N CYS A 19 35.97 0.55 -43.22
CA CYS A 19 36.97 1.63 -43.32
C CYS A 19 36.73 2.96 -42.57
N ALA A 20 37.87 3.44 -42.07
CA ALA A 20 38.16 4.57 -41.21
C ALA A 20 38.20 5.91 -41.95
N ASP A 21 38.02 7.01 -41.21
CA ASP A 21 38.89 8.20 -41.20
C ASP A 21 38.35 9.15 -40.11
N ASN A 22 39.13 9.50 -39.07
CA ASN A 22 40.24 10.45 -39.04
C ASN A 22 39.77 11.92 -39.10
N HIS A 23 39.86 12.64 -37.98
CA HIS A 23 39.98 14.10 -37.97
C HIS A 23 40.96 14.54 -36.90
N ASP A 24 42.02 15.14 -37.41
CA ASP A 24 43.14 15.79 -36.75
C ASP A 24 42.71 16.93 -35.82
N HIS A 25 43.46 17.09 -34.74
CA HIS A 25 43.90 18.44 -34.35
C HIS A 25 45.36 18.42 -33.89
N ASP A 26 46.18 19.01 -34.75
CA ASP A 26 47.60 19.34 -34.60
C ASP A 26 47.88 20.26 -33.40
N HIS A 27 48.83 19.84 -32.54
CA HIS A 27 50.14 20.46 -32.20
C HIS A 27 50.30 22.00 -32.12
N PRO A 28 51.19 22.53 -31.22
CA PRO A 28 52.60 22.11 -31.16
C PRO A 28 53.30 22.04 -29.79
N HIS A 29 54.44 21.33 -29.87
CA HIS A 29 55.49 21.16 -28.88
C HIS A 29 56.52 22.30 -28.93
N ASP A 30 57.22 22.51 -27.81
CA ASP A 30 58.66 22.77 -27.73
C ASP A 30 59.18 21.83 -26.60
N GLU A 31 60.07 20.85 -26.83
CA GLU A 31 61.55 20.97 -26.90
C GLU A 31 62.15 21.62 -25.63
N GLN A 32 63.13 21.11 -24.88
CA GLN A 32 64.15 20.05 -24.97
C GLN A 32 64.69 19.85 -23.53
N GLY A 33 65.25 18.69 -23.19
CA GLY A 33 65.96 18.52 -21.92
C GLY A 33 66.43 17.10 -21.63
N ALA A 34 67.50 16.68 -22.29
CA ALA A 34 68.21 15.43 -22.01
C ALA A 34 68.95 15.49 -20.66
N HIS A 35 69.04 14.38 -19.93
CA HIS A 35 70.29 13.65 -19.63
C HIS A 35 70.06 12.46 -18.66
N PRO A 36 70.93 11.42 -18.70
CA PRO A 36 70.66 10.07 -18.21
C PRO A 36 71.32 9.77 -16.86
N HIS A 37 70.82 8.76 -16.14
CA HIS A 37 71.56 8.17 -15.00
C HIS A 37 71.99 6.74 -15.30
N ALA A 38 73.31 6.58 -15.30
CA ALA A 38 74.05 5.34 -15.36
C ALA A 38 74.16 4.68 -13.98
N ALA A 39 74.33 3.36 -13.99
CA ALA A 39 74.65 2.53 -12.84
C ALA A 39 76.09 2.75 -12.33
N GLY A 40 76.27 2.64 -11.00
CA GLY A 40 77.58 2.61 -10.35
C GLY A 40 77.45 2.19 -8.87
N ALA A 41 78.12 1.10 -8.50
CA ALA A 41 78.09 0.45 -7.19
C ALA A 41 79.05 1.10 -6.17
N GLY A 42 78.82 0.87 -4.86
CA GLY A 42 79.89 0.95 -3.84
C GLY A 42 79.48 1.32 -2.41
N HIS A 43 79.26 0.29 -1.57
CA HIS A 43 79.39 0.15 -0.10
C HIS A 43 79.43 1.36 0.87
N GLY A 44 78.63 1.25 1.94
CA GLY A 44 78.89 1.91 3.23
C GLY A 44 77.86 1.50 4.29
N ALA A 45 78.30 0.87 5.37
CA ALA A 45 77.48 0.32 6.45
C ALA A 45 76.75 1.40 7.26
N GLY A 46 75.49 1.14 7.57
CA GLY A 46 74.66 1.84 8.55
C GLY A 46 73.52 0.90 8.94
N HIS A 47 73.73 0.16 10.03
CA HIS A 47 72.73 -0.71 10.63
C HIS A 47 71.77 0.21 11.41
N ASP A 48 70.83 0.83 10.71
CA ASP A 48 69.70 1.50 11.35
C ASP A 48 68.63 0.44 11.57
N ASP A 49 68.70 -0.11 12.78
CA ASP A 49 67.65 -0.83 13.48
C ASP A 49 66.42 0.08 13.57
N HIS A 50 65.67 0.19 12.48
CA HIS A 50 64.35 0.78 12.48
C HIS A 50 63.41 -0.25 13.12
N GLY A 51 63.20 -0.04 14.42
CA GLY A 51 62.23 -0.75 15.22
C GLY A 51 60.93 -0.92 14.44
N HIS A 52 60.53 -2.18 14.30
CA HIS A 52 59.18 -2.54 13.96
C HIS A 52 58.25 -1.84 14.96
N ASP A 53 57.49 -0.87 14.48
CA ASP A 53 56.31 -0.35 15.14
C ASP A 53 55.32 -1.53 15.18
N HIS A 54 55.47 -2.35 16.22
CA HIS A 54 54.50 -3.39 16.54
C HIS A 54 53.22 -2.64 16.88
N GLY A 55 52.22 -2.75 15.99
CA GLY A 55 50.87 -2.27 16.30
C GLY A 55 50.49 -2.78 17.67
N ASP A 56 50.31 -1.86 18.62
CA ASP A 56 49.96 -2.20 19.99
C ASP A 56 48.69 -3.06 19.96
N ALA A 57 48.70 -4.21 20.63
CA ALA A 57 47.53 -5.07 20.72
C ALA A 57 46.36 -4.27 21.34
N SER A 58 45.31 -4.06 20.55
CA SER A 58 44.08 -3.42 20.96
C SER A 58 42.98 -4.45 21.18
N GLU A 59 42.23 -4.27 22.27
CA GLU A 59 41.03 -5.01 22.59
C GLU A 59 39.85 -4.32 21.91
N VAL A 60 39.06 -5.06 21.14
CA VAL A 60 37.85 -4.54 20.47
C VAL A 60 36.64 -5.28 20.99
N VAL A 61 35.68 -4.54 21.54
CA VAL A 61 34.46 -5.11 22.13
C VAL A 61 33.24 -4.42 21.53
N THR A 62 32.27 -5.22 21.06
CA THR A 62 30.95 -4.73 20.67
C THR A 62 29.86 -5.37 21.51
N LEU A 63 29.02 -4.55 22.13
CA LEU A 63 27.91 -4.99 22.96
C LEU A 63 26.63 -4.27 22.55
N TRP A 64 25.52 -5.00 22.63
CA TRP A 64 24.17 -4.45 22.46
C TRP A 64 23.45 -4.51 23.80
N GLY A 65 23.14 -3.32 24.33
CA GLY A 65 22.28 -3.16 25.48
C GLY A 65 20.80 -3.19 25.12
N GLU A 66 19.97 -2.72 26.03
CA GLU A 66 18.55 -2.47 25.80
C GLU A 66 18.33 -1.24 24.92
N HIS A 67 19.13 -0.18 25.10
CA HIS A 67 18.92 1.11 24.44
C HIS A 67 20.09 1.54 23.56
N THR A 68 21.30 1.08 23.84
CA THR A 68 22.50 1.48 23.10
C THR A 68 23.32 0.29 22.59
N GLN A 69 23.99 0.51 21.47
CA GLN A 69 25.12 -0.30 21.04
C GLN A 69 26.41 0.40 21.49
N LEU A 70 27.29 -0.34 22.15
CA LEU A 70 28.65 0.08 22.47
C LEU A 70 29.60 -0.64 21.53
N PHE A 71 30.40 0.11 20.78
CA PHE A 71 31.64 -0.36 20.18
C PHE A 71 32.77 0.34 20.92
N VAL A 72 33.76 -0.41 21.39
CA VAL A 72 34.88 0.17 22.11
C VAL A 72 36.17 -0.52 21.75
N GLU A 73 37.17 0.30 21.44
CA GLU A 73 38.55 -0.13 21.26
C GLU A 73 39.43 0.48 22.34
N PHE A 74 40.33 -0.29 22.91
CA PHE A 74 41.31 0.20 23.87
C PHE A 74 42.58 -0.64 23.86
N PRO A 75 43.77 -0.07 24.12
CA PRO A 75 45.00 -0.84 24.21
C PRO A 75 45.02 -1.71 25.48
N ALA A 76 45.92 -2.68 25.52
CA ALA A 76 46.16 -3.49 26.72
C ALA A 76 46.35 -2.63 27.99
N LEU A 77 45.68 -3.03 29.07
CA LEU A 77 45.69 -2.29 30.34
C LEU A 77 47.00 -2.53 31.09
N VAL A 78 47.78 -1.47 31.34
CA VAL A 78 49.06 -1.55 32.06
C VAL A 78 49.05 -0.62 33.28
N VAL A 79 49.53 -1.13 34.42
CA VAL A 79 49.61 -0.36 35.67
C VAL A 79 50.43 0.92 35.47
N GLY A 80 49.83 2.06 35.80
CA GLY A 80 50.48 3.37 35.73
C GLY A 80 50.61 3.97 34.33
N GLU A 81 50.11 3.30 33.29
CA GLU A 81 50.11 3.81 31.91
C GLU A 81 48.70 4.26 31.50
N ALA A 82 48.64 5.32 30.69
CA ALA A 82 47.37 5.83 30.18
C ALA A 82 46.89 4.94 29.03
N SER A 83 45.70 4.38 29.18
CA SER A 83 45.03 3.54 28.17
C SER A 83 43.81 4.31 27.66
N PRO A 84 43.90 5.03 26.53
CA PRO A 84 42.77 5.73 25.96
C PRO A 84 41.77 4.74 25.38
N PHE A 85 40.52 4.82 25.83
CA PHE A 85 39.41 4.08 25.22
C PHE A 85 38.84 4.93 24.08
N ALA A 86 38.44 4.31 22.98
CA ALA A 86 37.63 4.88 21.93
C ALA A 86 36.26 4.21 21.99
N ALA A 87 35.34 4.78 22.79
CA ALA A 87 34.01 4.23 23.01
C ALA A 87 32.98 4.96 22.15
N HIS A 88 32.47 4.27 21.14
CA HIS A 88 31.39 4.72 20.27
C HIS A 88 30.05 4.18 20.78
N LEU A 89 29.13 5.09 21.07
CA LEU A 89 27.80 4.78 21.56
C LEU A 89 26.75 5.22 20.53
N THR A 90 25.98 4.24 20.05
CA THR A 90 24.88 4.43 19.10
C THR A 90 23.55 4.12 19.79
N ARG A 91 22.54 4.97 19.59
CA ARG A 91 21.16 4.69 20.07
C ARG A 91 20.48 3.65 19.21
N LEU A 92 19.86 2.64 19.81
CA LEU A 92 19.15 1.61 19.05
C LEU A 92 17.77 2.06 18.55
N SER A 93 17.22 3.17 19.07
CA SER A 93 15.91 3.68 18.65
C SER A 93 15.94 4.34 17.27
N ASP A 94 17.04 5.01 16.94
CA ASP A 94 17.19 5.79 15.69
C ASP A 94 18.54 5.56 14.99
N HIS A 95 19.40 4.68 15.54
CA HIS A 95 20.74 4.36 15.04
C HIS A 95 21.66 5.59 14.89
N ALA A 96 21.36 6.68 15.58
CA ALA A 96 22.19 7.87 15.60
C ALA A 96 23.22 7.84 16.73
N ALA A 97 24.31 8.57 16.55
CA ALA A 97 25.34 8.77 17.57
C ALA A 97 24.75 9.41 18.85
N MET A 98 25.21 8.98 20.02
CA MET A 98 24.87 9.60 21.31
C MET A 98 25.43 11.03 21.41
N GLY A 99 24.55 12.04 21.37
CA GLY A 99 24.97 13.45 21.33
C GLY A 99 25.48 14.02 22.65
N SER A 100 25.12 13.44 23.79
CA SER A 100 25.53 13.91 25.13
C SER A 100 25.42 12.78 26.17
N GLY A 101 26.07 12.97 27.32
CA GLY A 101 26.04 12.05 28.45
C GLY A 101 27.41 11.96 29.12
N THR A 102 27.44 11.32 30.29
CA THR A 102 28.64 10.98 31.04
C THR A 102 28.91 9.49 30.89
N VAL A 103 30.14 9.13 30.54
CA VAL A 103 30.63 7.76 30.52
C VAL A 103 31.55 7.53 31.70
N VAL A 104 31.32 6.46 32.46
CA VAL A 104 32.17 5.99 33.55
C VAL A 104 32.67 4.60 33.22
N VAL A 105 33.98 4.43 33.15
CA VAL A 105 34.62 3.11 33.08
C VAL A 105 34.99 2.68 34.50
N GLU A 106 34.54 1.50 34.93
CA GLU A 106 34.90 0.93 36.23
C GLU A 106 35.78 -0.32 36.06
N LEU A 107 36.85 -0.40 36.85
CA LEU A 107 37.64 -1.62 37.03
C LEU A 107 37.34 -2.21 38.41
N SER A 108 36.84 -3.44 38.44
CA SER A 108 36.46 -4.14 39.67
C SER A 108 37.05 -5.56 39.75
N GLY A 109 37.02 -6.17 40.95
CA GLY A 109 37.53 -7.54 41.17
C GLY A 109 39.05 -7.63 41.37
N GLY A 110 39.58 -8.86 41.44
CA GLY A 110 41.02 -9.11 41.58
C GLY A 110 41.65 -8.64 42.91
N ASP A 111 40.88 -8.64 44.00
CA ASP A 111 41.29 -8.18 45.34
C ASP A 111 41.81 -6.72 45.41
N ALA A 112 41.54 -5.94 44.36
CA ALA A 112 41.91 -4.53 44.25
C ALA A 112 40.69 -3.62 44.47
N PRO A 113 40.88 -2.38 45.00
CA PRO A 113 39.78 -1.43 45.17
C PRO A 113 39.12 -1.09 43.83
N LEU A 114 37.86 -0.65 43.87
CA LEU A 114 37.15 -0.19 42.68
C LEU A 114 37.81 1.08 42.13
N GLU A 115 38.16 1.08 40.85
CA GLU A 115 38.75 2.24 40.17
C GLU A 115 37.75 2.77 39.14
N ARG A 116 37.57 4.11 39.08
CA ARG A 116 36.58 4.77 38.22
C ARG A 116 37.24 5.85 37.37
N PHE A 117 36.91 5.87 36.09
CA PHE A 117 37.42 6.83 35.12
C PHE A 117 36.25 7.45 34.38
N THR A 118 36.08 8.77 34.53
CA THR A 118 34.88 9.47 34.05
C THR A 118 35.21 10.42 32.91
N VAL A 119 34.34 10.44 31.91
CA VAL A 119 34.28 11.46 30.86
C VAL A 119 32.89 12.06 30.88
N GLU A 120 32.81 13.37 31.11
CA GLU A 120 31.54 14.07 31.29
C GLU A 120 30.81 14.35 29.97
N GLN A 121 31.54 14.37 28.84
CA GLN A 121 30.98 14.70 27.52
C GLN A 121 31.75 13.99 26.40
N PRO A 122 31.08 13.66 25.28
CA PRO A 122 31.75 13.06 24.13
C PRO A 122 32.66 14.07 23.42
N SER A 123 33.77 13.58 22.85
CA SER A 123 34.71 14.38 22.04
C SER A 123 34.14 14.77 20.67
N GLN A 124 33.28 13.93 20.13
CA GLN A 124 32.44 14.12 18.95
C GLN A 124 31.15 13.34 19.20
N ALA A 125 30.03 13.71 18.57
CA ALA A 125 28.77 12.98 18.78
C ALA A 125 28.97 11.46 18.65
N GLY A 126 28.61 10.72 19.70
CA GLY A 126 28.79 9.27 19.82
C GLY A 126 30.14 8.82 20.38
N ILE A 127 31.22 9.61 20.31
CA ILE A 127 32.59 9.19 20.61
C ILE A 127 33.08 9.72 21.96
N PHE A 128 33.20 8.82 22.93
CA PHE A 128 33.73 9.08 24.26
C PHE A 128 35.15 8.54 24.39
N ARG A 129 36.04 9.33 25.02
CA ARG A 129 37.46 8.98 25.15
C ARG A 129 37.95 8.93 26.60
N PRO A 130 37.47 8.00 27.45
CA PRO A 130 37.99 7.87 28.81
C PRO A 130 39.43 7.40 28.80
N ILE A 131 40.26 8.06 29.61
CA ILE A 131 41.66 7.68 29.80
C ILE A 131 41.74 6.83 31.06
N VAL A 132 41.86 5.51 30.88
CA VAL A 132 41.95 4.55 31.98
C VAL A 132 43.42 4.41 32.38
N LYS A 133 43.73 4.63 33.65
CA LYS A 133 45.09 4.50 34.21
C LYS A 133 45.05 3.60 35.44
N PRO A 134 45.15 2.27 35.26
CA PRO A 134 45.03 1.33 36.36
C PRO A 134 46.15 1.49 37.40
N ALA A 135 45.82 1.38 38.68
CA ALA A 135 46.79 1.40 39.78
C ALA A 135 47.17 -0.01 40.26
N HIS A 136 46.35 -1.03 39.97
CA HIS A 136 46.53 -2.39 40.49
C HIS A 136 46.54 -3.42 39.36
N PRO A 137 47.53 -4.34 39.33
CA PRO A 137 47.58 -5.41 38.35
C PRO A 137 46.59 -6.54 38.69
N GLY A 138 46.35 -7.42 37.73
CA GLY A 138 45.53 -8.63 37.90
C GLY A 138 44.33 -8.69 36.97
N ARG A 139 43.54 -9.76 37.07
CA ARG A 139 42.30 -9.90 36.29
C ARG A 139 41.23 -8.99 36.88
N ARG A 140 40.71 -8.08 36.06
CA ARG A 140 39.77 -7.03 36.45
C ARG A 140 38.56 -7.08 35.52
N ARG A 141 37.37 -6.99 36.09
CA ARG A 141 36.13 -6.82 35.34
C ARG A 141 35.99 -5.37 34.93
N VAL A 142 35.74 -5.13 33.65
CA VAL A 142 35.62 -3.80 33.05
C VAL A 142 34.15 -3.56 32.72
N THR A 143 33.58 -2.50 33.28
CA THR A 143 32.22 -2.04 32.93
C THR A 143 32.28 -0.63 32.39
N LEU A 144 31.36 -0.29 31.48
CA LEU A 144 31.19 1.05 30.94
C LEU A 144 29.74 1.48 31.15
N ALA A 145 29.53 2.46 32.03
CA ALA A 145 28.23 3.02 32.35
C ALA A 145 28.02 4.36 31.63
N LEU A 146 26.96 4.45 30.84
CA LEU A 146 26.47 5.67 30.21
C LEU A 146 25.33 6.25 31.05
N THR A 147 25.42 7.55 31.38
CA THR A 147 24.34 8.31 32.00
C THR A 147 24.07 9.57 31.18
N SER A 148 22.85 9.73 30.67
CA SER A 148 22.37 10.95 30.01
C SER A 148 21.05 11.40 30.64
N GLU A 149 20.49 12.53 30.18
CA GLU A 149 19.21 13.04 30.70
C GLU A 149 18.05 12.04 30.56
N ALA A 150 18.09 11.17 29.55
CA ALA A 150 17.00 10.26 29.19
C ALA A 150 17.30 8.78 29.43
N LEU A 151 18.54 8.42 29.78
CA LEU A 151 19.02 7.03 29.77
C LEU A 151 20.11 6.81 30.81
N HIS A 152 20.04 5.69 31.53
CA HIS A 152 21.16 5.13 32.26
C HIS A 152 21.32 3.65 31.87
N GLU A 153 22.50 3.27 31.37
CA GLU A 153 22.77 1.93 30.88
C GLU A 153 24.22 1.54 31.14
N THR A 154 24.46 0.27 31.50
CA THR A 154 25.80 -0.24 31.78
C THR A 154 26.09 -1.45 30.90
N HIS A 155 27.23 -1.40 30.22
CA HIS A 155 27.78 -2.49 29.42
C HIS A 155 28.88 -3.19 30.22
N ASP A 156 28.77 -4.51 30.43
CA ASP A 156 29.84 -5.32 31.02
C ASP A 156 30.73 -5.87 29.90
N LEU A 157 31.94 -5.31 29.78
CA LEU A 157 32.91 -5.68 28.74
C LEU A 157 33.57 -7.03 29.03
N GLY A 158 33.44 -7.56 30.26
CA GLY A 158 34.05 -8.81 30.69
C GLY A 158 35.32 -8.61 31.52
N GLU A 159 36.16 -9.65 31.58
CA GLU A 159 37.38 -9.66 32.40
C GLU A 159 38.63 -9.51 31.56
N PHE A 160 39.44 -8.52 31.87
CA PHE A 160 40.71 -8.22 31.20
C PHE A 160 41.87 -8.31 32.19
N VAL A 161 43.06 -8.62 31.68
CA VAL A 161 44.29 -8.64 32.49
C VAL A 161 44.88 -7.23 32.52
N VAL A 162 45.04 -6.68 33.72
CA VAL A 162 45.88 -5.49 33.92
C VAL A 162 47.32 -5.95 34.17
N PHE A 163 48.19 -5.68 33.21
CA PHE A 163 49.59 -6.08 33.26
C PHE A 163 50.41 -5.18 34.18
N SER A 164 51.37 -5.76 34.88
CA SER A 164 52.31 -5.00 35.71
C SER A 164 53.35 -4.21 34.91
N SER A 165 53.54 -4.52 33.63
CA SER A 165 54.45 -3.80 32.72
C SER A 165 54.07 -4.04 31.24
N ARG A 166 54.39 -3.08 30.37
CA ARG A 166 54.16 -3.14 28.91
C ARG A 166 54.78 -4.38 28.25
N ASN A 167 55.97 -4.79 28.69
CA ASN A 167 56.62 -6.00 28.17
C ASN A 167 55.79 -7.27 28.42
N GLY A 168 55.05 -7.34 29.54
CA GLY A 168 54.14 -8.44 29.83
C GLY A 168 52.89 -8.46 28.94
N ALA A 169 52.42 -7.29 28.49
CA ALA A 169 51.31 -7.16 27.55
C ALA A 169 51.72 -7.62 26.14
N ASN A 170 52.89 -7.19 25.67
CA ASN A 170 53.37 -7.53 24.32
C ASN A 170 53.66 -9.03 24.16
N LEU A 171 54.05 -9.73 25.23
CA LEU A 171 54.26 -11.19 25.22
C LEU A 171 52.94 -11.99 25.25
N ALA A 172 51.84 -11.38 25.68
CA ALA A 172 50.52 -12.00 25.75
C ALA A 172 49.69 -11.77 24.47
N ALA A 173 50.05 -10.76 23.66
CA ALA A 173 49.46 -10.50 22.36
C ALA A 173 49.72 -11.68 21.40
N SER A 174 48.71 -12.54 21.25
CA SER A 174 48.69 -13.58 20.23
C SER A 174 47.77 -13.10 19.12
N GLU A 175 48.28 -13.02 17.89
CA GLU A 175 47.51 -12.59 16.72
C GLU A 175 46.32 -13.54 16.50
N GLU A 176 45.10 -13.04 16.70
CA GLU A 176 43.92 -13.73 16.18
C GLU A 176 43.94 -13.62 14.64
N PRO A 177 43.79 -14.73 13.91
CA PRO A 177 43.75 -14.67 12.46
C PRO A 177 42.51 -13.89 12.02
N ALA A 178 42.73 -12.82 11.25
CA ALA A 178 41.65 -12.05 10.62
C ALA A 178 40.70 -12.98 9.87
N ALA A 179 39.44 -13.00 10.29
CA ALA A 179 38.42 -13.81 9.64
C ALA A 179 38.26 -13.35 8.18
N GLN A 180 38.61 -14.23 7.24
CA GLN A 180 38.50 -13.95 5.81
C GLN A 180 37.03 -13.74 5.42
N GLY A 181 36.72 -12.62 4.75
CA GLY A 181 35.37 -12.32 4.26
C GLY A 181 34.55 -11.33 5.09
N GLN A 182 35.12 -10.69 6.11
CA GLN A 182 34.48 -9.58 6.82
C GLN A 182 34.53 -8.28 6.01
N ILE A 183 33.41 -7.56 6.04
CA ILE A 183 33.24 -6.22 5.46
C ILE A 183 33.40 -5.23 6.59
N SER A 184 34.34 -4.28 6.46
CA SER A 184 34.49 -3.17 7.40
C SER A 184 33.64 -1.98 6.95
N TYR A 185 32.84 -1.42 7.86
CA TYR A 185 32.07 -0.21 7.64
C TYR A 185 31.96 0.60 8.95
N LEU A 186 32.70 1.70 9.01
CA LEU A 186 32.97 2.42 10.27
C LEU A 186 31.72 3.09 10.83
N LEU A 187 31.63 3.25 12.16
CA LEU A 187 30.47 3.88 12.81
C LEU A 187 30.26 5.33 12.38
N GLU A 188 31.33 6.08 12.12
CA GLU A 188 31.25 7.44 11.60
C GLU A 188 30.72 7.47 10.16
N GLN A 189 30.93 6.41 9.37
CA GLN A 189 30.31 6.26 8.04
C GLN A 189 28.83 5.90 8.19
N GLN A 190 28.50 5.00 9.12
CA GLN A 190 27.12 4.59 9.43
C GLN A 190 26.27 5.80 9.83
N TRP A 191 26.76 6.68 10.72
CA TRP A 191 26.00 7.85 11.20
C TRP A 191 25.75 8.94 10.15
N ARG A 192 26.46 8.90 9.00
CA ARG A 192 26.32 9.90 7.92
C ARG A 192 25.24 9.56 6.91
N VAL A 193 24.67 8.37 6.98
CA VAL A 193 23.62 7.89 6.07
C VAL A 193 22.45 7.32 6.88
N PRO A 194 21.25 7.18 6.29
CA PRO A 194 20.22 6.34 6.89
C PRO A 194 20.74 4.92 7.02
N PHE A 195 21.07 4.52 8.25
CA PHE A 195 21.59 3.21 8.59
C PHE A 195 20.81 2.66 9.77
N GLY A 196 20.58 1.36 9.81
CA GLY A 196 19.92 0.73 10.92
C GLY A 196 19.98 -0.78 10.87
N VAL A 197 20.02 -1.38 12.05
CA VAL A 197 20.09 -2.84 12.21
C VAL A 197 18.85 -3.33 12.94
N ALA A 198 18.34 -4.47 12.49
CA ALA A 198 17.24 -5.16 13.14
C ALA A 198 17.72 -6.48 13.69
N ARG A 199 17.23 -6.84 14.88
CA ARG A 199 17.49 -8.15 15.46
C ARG A 199 16.60 -9.19 14.78
N ALA A 200 17.19 -10.26 14.27
CA ALA A 200 16.47 -11.43 13.80
C ALA A 200 15.76 -12.08 14.98
N ARG A 201 14.42 -12.09 14.97
CA ARG A 201 13.61 -12.61 16.07
C ARG A 201 12.71 -13.72 15.58
N VAL A 202 12.52 -14.74 16.41
CA VAL A 202 11.48 -15.73 16.20
C VAL A 202 10.15 -15.06 16.50
N ARG A 203 9.24 -15.07 15.53
CA ARG A 203 7.89 -14.55 15.67
C ARG A 203 6.92 -15.35 14.79
N PRO A 204 5.61 -15.34 15.09
CA PRO A 204 4.63 -15.97 14.24
C PRO A 204 4.53 -15.19 12.92
N LEU A 205 4.72 -15.88 11.80
CA LEU A 205 4.46 -15.38 10.45
C LEU A 205 3.29 -16.13 9.84
N ARG A 206 2.42 -15.42 9.11
CA ARG A 206 1.22 -15.98 8.48
C ARG A 206 1.53 -16.40 7.04
N PRO A 207 1.56 -17.71 6.73
CA PRO A 207 1.70 -18.14 5.34
C PRO A 207 0.53 -17.60 4.52
N ASN A 208 0.88 -16.87 3.47
CA ASN A 208 -0.11 -16.21 2.64
C ASN A 208 0.19 -16.40 1.15
N LEU A 209 -0.86 -16.17 0.37
CA LEU A 209 -0.83 -16.21 -1.08
C LEU A 209 -1.05 -14.78 -1.61
N PRO A 210 -0.03 -14.15 -2.23
CA PRO A 210 -0.22 -12.88 -2.92
C PRO A 210 -1.05 -13.10 -4.17
N ALA A 211 -2.08 -12.27 -4.35
CA ALA A 211 -2.98 -12.30 -5.50
C ALA A 211 -3.50 -10.89 -5.82
N PHE A 212 -3.92 -10.68 -7.06
CA PHE A 212 -4.54 -9.42 -7.44
C PHE A 212 -5.98 -9.37 -6.94
N ALA A 213 -6.37 -8.24 -6.37
CA ALA A 213 -7.70 -8.00 -5.87
C ALA A 213 -8.30 -6.72 -6.44
N THR A 214 -9.62 -6.70 -6.54
CA THR A 214 -10.40 -5.52 -6.91
C THR A 214 -11.50 -5.32 -5.89
N LEU A 215 -11.68 -4.08 -5.43
CA LEU A 215 -12.87 -3.70 -4.65
C LEU A 215 -14.05 -3.56 -5.62
N VAL A 216 -15.15 -4.25 -5.35
CA VAL A 216 -16.34 -4.23 -6.19
C VAL A 216 -17.57 -3.88 -5.37
N GLN A 217 -18.58 -3.30 -6.02
CA GLN A 217 -19.88 -3.10 -5.37
C GLN A 217 -20.56 -4.46 -5.17
N PRO A 218 -21.06 -4.75 -3.96
CA PRO A 218 -22.01 -5.83 -3.75
C PRO A 218 -23.25 -5.61 -4.64
N PRO A 219 -23.80 -6.65 -5.30
CA PRO A 219 -24.99 -6.52 -6.13
C PRO A 219 -26.23 -5.99 -5.38
N ASP A 220 -26.31 -6.22 -4.07
CA ASP A 220 -27.38 -5.76 -3.17
C ASP A 220 -27.08 -4.37 -2.53
N ALA A 221 -25.95 -3.76 -2.91
CA ALA A 221 -25.51 -2.42 -2.50
C ALA A 221 -25.54 -1.41 -3.66
N GLU A 222 -26.21 -1.76 -4.76
CA GLU A 222 -26.41 -0.89 -5.91
C GLU A 222 -27.81 -1.06 -6.48
N ALA A 223 -28.40 0.02 -6.97
CA ALA A 223 -29.69 -0.02 -7.64
C ALA A 223 -29.74 0.94 -8.83
N VAL A 224 -30.25 0.42 -9.95
CA VAL A 224 -30.56 1.22 -11.14
C VAL A 224 -32.01 1.68 -11.05
N VAL A 225 -32.19 2.99 -10.88
CA VAL A 225 -33.51 3.63 -10.86
C VAL A 225 -33.99 3.73 -12.29
N SER A 226 -35.06 3.01 -12.61
CA SER A 226 -35.64 2.96 -13.96
C SER A 226 -36.98 3.68 -14.02
N ALA A 227 -37.37 4.12 -15.22
CA ALA A 227 -38.65 4.79 -15.44
C ALA A 227 -39.81 3.79 -15.26
N PRO A 228 -40.71 3.97 -14.28
CA PRO A 228 -41.86 3.08 -14.09
C PRO A 228 -42.92 3.17 -15.20
N ARG A 229 -42.85 4.19 -16.08
CA ARG A 229 -43.71 4.38 -17.25
C ARG A 229 -43.06 5.39 -18.20
N ALA A 230 -43.56 5.48 -19.43
CA ALA A 230 -43.16 6.53 -20.36
C ALA A 230 -43.59 7.93 -19.88
N GLY A 231 -42.76 8.93 -20.13
CA GLY A 231 -43.07 10.32 -19.79
C GLY A 231 -41.86 11.26 -19.88
N ARG A 232 -42.10 12.53 -19.55
CA ARG A 232 -41.06 13.56 -19.49
C ARG A 232 -40.50 13.70 -18.07
N VAL A 233 -39.18 13.64 -17.94
CA VAL A 233 -38.44 13.77 -16.67
C VAL A 233 -38.44 15.22 -16.20
N LEU A 234 -38.83 15.46 -14.95
CA LEU A 234 -38.77 16.74 -14.28
C LEU A 234 -37.97 16.65 -12.97
N ALA A 235 -37.35 17.77 -12.62
CA ALA A 235 -36.67 17.95 -11.34
C ALA A 235 -37.69 18.19 -10.21
N PRO A 236 -37.68 17.40 -9.12
CA PRO A 236 -38.47 17.72 -7.95
C PRO A 236 -38.03 19.06 -7.36
N GLY A 237 -38.99 19.93 -7.05
CA GLY A 237 -38.70 21.25 -6.46
C GLY A 237 -37.88 22.20 -7.34
N GLY A 238 -37.66 21.88 -8.63
CA GLY A 238 -36.85 22.69 -9.55
C GLY A 238 -35.34 22.47 -9.46
N ARG A 239 -34.86 21.55 -8.62
CA ARG A 239 -33.43 21.19 -8.51
C ARG A 239 -33.22 19.76 -8.99
N PHE A 240 -32.47 19.60 -10.08
CA PHE A 240 -32.14 18.27 -10.60
C PHE A 240 -31.04 17.63 -9.75
N PRO A 241 -31.12 16.31 -9.45
CA PRO A 241 -30.07 15.60 -8.71
C PRO A 241 -28.70 15.72 -9.38
N ARG A 242 -27.62 15.63 -8.59
CA ARG A 242 -26.24 15.67 -9.11
C ARG A 242 -25.49 14.39 -8.77
N VAL A 243 -24.62 13.95 -9.70
CA VAL A 243 -23.69 12.85 -9.43
C VAL A 243 -22.83 13.20 -8.21
N GLY A 244 -22.68 12.26 -7.29
CA GLY A 244 -22.00 12.40 -6.01
C GLY A 244 -22.88 12.89 -4.86
N GLU A 245 -24.12 13.32 -5.12
CA GLU A 245 -25.07 13.71 -4.07
C GLU A 245 -25.50 12.48 -3.24
N SER A 246 -25.53 12.64 -1.91
CA SER A 246 -26.06 11.62 -1.00
C SER A 246 -27.58 11.68 -0.99
N VAL A 247 -28.22 10.51 -0.98
CA VAL A 247 -29.66 10.35 -1.06
C VAL A 247 -30.12 9.34 -0.03
N ASP A 248 -31.17 9.68 0.72
CA ASP A 248 -31.81 8.75 1.64
C ASP A 248 -32.74 7.80 0.89
N GLN A 249 -32.98 6.62 1.45
CA GLN A 249 -33.99 5.72 0.90
C GLN A 249 -35.37 6.41 0.89
N GLY A 250 -36.06 6.35 -0.24
CA GLY A 250 -37.36 6.99 -0.44
C GLY A 250 -37.29 8.47 -0.84
N ALA A 251 -36.10 9.10 -0.84
CA ALA A 251 -35.94 10.48 -1.28
C ALA A 251 -36.35 10.64 -2.75
N LEU A 252 -37.11 11.69 -3.07
CA LEU A 252 -37.63 11.90 -4.42
C LEU A 252 -36.51 12.34 -5.37
N LEU A 253 -36.17 11.50 -6.36
CA LEU A 253 -35.12 11.81 -7.35
C LEU A 253 -35.69 12.49 -8.59
N PHE A 254 -36.78 11.94 -9.14
CA PHE A 254 -37.39 12.45 -10.37
C PHE A 254 -38.91 12.50 -10.28
N GLN A 255 -39.50 13.31 -11.16
CA GLN A 255 -40.93 13.28 -11.43
C GLN A 255 -41.15 13.00 -12.93
N LEU A 256 -42.03 12.06 -13.26
CA LEU A 256 -42.37 11.74 -14.64
C LEU A 256 -43.77 12.28 -14.96
N THR A 257 -43.84 13.32 -15.79
CA THR A 257 -45.13 13.80 -16.33
C THR A 257 -45.53 13.02 -17.55
N THR A 258 -46.81 12.68 -17.66
CA THR A 258 -47.19 11.57 -18.52
C THR A 258 -46.94 11.75 -20.00
N ALA A 259 -47.22 12.83 -20.71
CA ALA A 259 -47.78 12.57 -22.06
C ALA A 259 -49.29 12.44 -21.87
N PRO A 260 -50.12 13.47 -22.07
CA PRO A 260 -51.48 13.16 -22.51
C PRO A 260 -51.36 12.05 -23.57
N GLY A 261 -51.96 10.89 -23.30
CA GLY A 261 -51.85 9.73 -24.17
C GLY A 261 -52.26 10.06 -25.60
N GLU A 262 -52.04 9.13 -26.53
CA GLU A 262 -52.30 9.23 -27.97
C GLU A 262 -53.71 9.70 -28.42
N GLY A 263 -54.59 10.18 -27.55
CA GLY A 263 -55.79 10.95 -27.90
C GLY A 263 -55.73 12.34 -27.30
N GLY A 264 -55.57 13.42 -28.05
CA GLY A 264 -55.55 13.64 -29.48
C GLY A 264 -55.48 15.18 -29.62
N ASP A 265 -55.18 15.69 -30.79
CA ASP A 265 -55.36 17.11 -31.10
C ASP A 265 -56.65 17.63 -30.44
N PRO A 266 -56.67 18.76 -29.71
CA PRO A 266 -57.89 19.36 -29.17
C PRO A 266 -59.11 19.27 -30.10
N ALA A 267 -58.89 19.39 -31.42
CA ALA A 267 -59.93 19.21 -32.44
C ALA A 267 -60.58 17.81 -32.43
N THR A 268 -59.81 16.74 -32.23
CA THR A 268 -60.31 15.35 -32.17
C THR A 268 -61.10 15.06 -30.89
N LEU A 269 -60.69 15.64 -29.76
CA LEU A 269 -61.42 15.48 -28.49
C LEU A 269 -62.71 16.29 -28.49
N ASP A 270 -62.68 17.50 -29.06
CA ASP A 270 -63.88 18.34 -29.22
C ASP A 270 -64.89 17.65 -30.16
N LEU A 271 -64.43 17.09 -31.29
CA LEU A 271 -65.27 16.28 -32.18
C LEU A 271 -65.92 15.09 -31.45
N ALA A 272 -65.19 14.39 -30.58
CA ALA A 272 -65.74 13.26 -29.83
C ALA A 272 -66.81 13.70 -28.80
N VAL A 273 -66.65 14.87 -28.19
CA VAL A 273 -67.67 15.47 -27.31
C VAL A 273 -68.91 15.83 -28.10
N ASP A 274 -68.76 16.48 -29.25
CA ASP A 274 -69.88 16.88 -30.12
C ASP A 274 -70.66 15.67 -30.64
N GLN A 275 -69.96 14.63 -31.10
CA GLN A 275 -70.60 13.39 -31.55
C GLN A 275 -71.39 12.70 -30.43
N ALA A 276 -70.86 12.67 -29.21
CA ALA A 276 -71.55 12.07 -28.07
C ALA A 276 -72.77 12.91 -27.64
N GLN A 277 -72.68 14.25 -27.72
CA GLN A 277 -73.83 15.14 -27.46
C GLN A 277 -74.95 14.89 -28.48
N ILE A 278 -74.62 14.78 -29.77
CA ILE A 278 -75.59 14.48 -30.83
C ILE A 278 -76.33 13.16 -30.54
N ARG A 279 -75.63 12.14 -30.03
CA ARG A 279 -76.23 10.85 -29.65
C ARG A 279 -77.19 10.99 -28.47
N VAL A 280 -76.84 11.77 -27.45
CA VAL A 280 -77.74 12.09 -26.33
C VAL A 280 -79.01 12.77 -26.84
N ASP A 281 -78.87 13.78 -27.70
CA ASP A 281 -80.01 14.55 -28.22
C ASP A 281 -80.93 13.70 -29.11
N ALA A 282 -80.37 12.75 -29.86
CA ALA A 282 -81.15 11.78 -30.64
C ALA A 282 -81.91 10.81 -29.72
N ALA A 283 -81.24 10.21 -28.73
CA ALA A 283 -81.86 9.28 -27.79
C ALA A 283 -82.93 9.94 -26.91
N ARG A 284 -82.70 11.20 -26.50
CA ARG A 284 -83.65 11.98 -25.70
C ARG A 284 -84.94 12.26 -26.46
N ARG A 285 -84.82 12.72 -27.71
CA ARG A 285 -85.98 12.94 -28.59
C ARG A 285 -86.80 11.66 -28.79
N GLU A 286 -86.15 10.51 -28.86
CA GLU A 286 -86.85 9.23 -29.00
C GLU A 286 -87.63 8.83 -27.73
N VAL A 287 -87.05 9.04 -26.54
CA VAL A 287 -87.76 8.85 -25.26
C VAL A 287 -88.97 9.80 -25.16
N GLU A 288 -88.78 11.08 -25.49
CA GLU A 288 -89.84 12.10 -25.48
C GLU A 288 -90.98 11.77 -26.47
N ARG A 289 -90.64 11.21 -27.63
CA ARG A 289 -91.62 10.78 -28.64
C ARG A 289 -92.40 9.54 -28.21
N LEU A 290 -91.73 8.56 -27.60
CA LEU A 290 -92.34 7.29 -27.21
C LEU A 290 -93.16 7.37 -25.92
N GLY A 291 -92.83 8.28 -25.00
CA GLY A 291 -93.54 8.45 -23.73
C GLY A 291 -95.06 8.63 -23.88
N PRO A 292 -95.53 9.64 -24.64
CA PRO A 292 -96.96 9.86 -24.89
C PRO A 292 -97.63 8.71 -25.67
N LEU A 293 -96.88 8.02 -26.54
CA LEU A 293 -97.42 6.92 -27.34
C LEU A 293 -97.63 5.66 -26.49
N VAL A 294 -96.78 5.41 -25.50
CA VAL A 294 -96.99 4.33 -24.52
C VAL A 294 -98.17 4.64 -23.61
N SER A 295 -98.30 5.88 -23.13
CA SER A 295 -99.42 6.27 -22.25
C SER A 295 -100.79 6.23 -22.95
N GLN A 296 -100.82 6.37 -24.28
CA GLN A 296 -102.00 6.20 -25.13
C GLN A 296 -102.23 4.74 -25.59
N GLY A 297 -101.38 3.79 -25.20
CA GLY A 297 -101.48 2.38 -25.58
C GLY A 297 -101.14 2.06 -27.04
N VAL A 298 -100.52 3.01 -27.76
CA VAL A 298 -100.21 2.91 -29.20
C VAL A 298 -98.93 2.10 -29.45
N VAL A 299 -97.98 2.11 -28.52
CA VAL A 299 -96.72 1.35 -28.61
C VAL A 299 -96.45 0.59 -27.31
N ALA A 300 -95.78 -0.56 -27.42
CA ALA A 300 -95.50 -1.43 -26.28
C ALA A 300 -94.56 -0.76 -25.25
N PRO A 301 -94.80 -0.88 -23.93
CA PRO A 301 -93.94 -0.29 -22.88
C PRO A 301 -92.46 -0.62 -23.03
N ARG A 302 -92.14 -1.86 -23.44
CA ARG A 302 -90.76 -2.32 -23.71
C ARG A 302 -89.98 -1.43 -24.70
N ARG A 303 -90.67 -0.74 -25.63
CA ARG A 303 -90.02 0.19 -26.57
C ARG A 303 -89.53 1.45 -25.87
N LEU A 304 -90.28 1.96 -24.89
CA LEU A 304 -89.87 3.10 -24.09
C LEU A 304 -88.71 2.73 -23.16
N ASP A 305 -88.75 1.55 -22.53
CA ASP A 305 -87.66 1.04 -21.70
C ASP A 305 -86.35 0.94 -22.51
N GLN A 306 -86.42 0.40 -23.74
CA GLN A 306 -85.26 0.33 -24.64
C GLN A 306 -84.72 1.72 -25.02
N ALA A 307 -85.59 2.69 -25.27
CA ALA A 307 -85.19 4.06 -25.57
C ALA A 307 -84.55 4.76 -24.34
N GLN A 308 -85.06 4.50 -23.14
CA GLN A 308 -84.48 5.00 -21.89
C GLN A 308 -83.09 4.42 -21.64
N SER A 309 -82.90 3.11 -21.80
CA SER A 309 -81.56 2.50 -21.70
C SER A 309 -80.58 3.04 -22.75
N ALA A 310 -81.06 3.33 -23.96
CA ALA A 310 -80.24 3.95 -25.00
C ALA A 310 -79.85 5.39 -24.65
N LEU A 311 -80.75 6.17 -24.05
CA LEU A 311 -80.45 7.51 -23.54
C LEU A 311 -79.42 7.47 -22.42
N GLU A 312 -79.59 6.59 -21.44
CA GLU A 312 -78.63 6.42 -20.33
C GLU A 312 -77.23 6.04 -20.84
N THR A 313 -77.16 5.15 -21.83
CA THR A 313 -75.90 4.77 -22.49
C THR A 313 -75.25 5.97 -23.19
N ALA A 314 -76.04 6.74 -23.96
CA ALA A 314 -75.53 7.93 -24.64
C ALA A 314 -75.05 9.01 -23.66
N GLU A 315 -75.74 9.20 -22.54
CA GLU A 315 -75.34 10.15 -21.49
C GLU A 315 -74.05 9.72 -20.78
N ALA A 316 -73.86 8.42 -20.55
CA ALA A 316 -72.61 7.87 -20.02
C ALA A 316 -71.43 8.09 -20.98
N GLU A 317 -71.63 7.88 -22.28
CA GLU A 317 -70.61 8.16 -23.31
C GLU A 317 -70.25 9.64 -23.37
N PHE A 318 -71.24 10.54 -23.39
CA PHE A 318 -71.01 11.99 -23.38
C PHE A 318 -70.25 12.43 -22.14
N LYS A 319 -70.61 11.91 -20.96
CA LYS A 319 -69.89 12.17 -19.71
C LYS A 319 -68.43 11.70 -19.77
N SER A 320 -68.17 10.55 -20.40
CA SER A 320 -66.82 10.02 -20.60
C SER A 320 -65.99 10.89 -21.56
N ALA A 321 -66.56 11.25 -22.72
CA ALA A 321 -65.92 12.13 -23.70
C ALA A 321 -65.58 13.50 -23.08
N ARG A 322 -66.51 14.10 -22.34
CA ARG A 322 -66.30 15.39 -21.65
C ARG A 322 -65.21 15.31 -20.58
N ARG A 323 -65.11 14.21 -19.83
CA ARG A 323 -64.02 13.98 -18.87
C ARG A 323 -62.67 13.94 -19.55
N ARG A 324 -62.56 13.24 -20.69
CA ARG A 324 -61.33 13.14 -21.48
C ARG A 324 -60.86 14.48 -22.06
N ARG A 325 -61.80 15.32 -22.51
CA ARG A 325 -61.51 16.69 -22.98
C ARG A 325 -61.04 17.62 -21.85
N ASN A 326 -61.68 17.50 -20.70
CA ASN A 326 -61.32 18.30 -19.52
C ASN A 326 -59.97 17.89 -18.92
N SER A 327 -59.62 16.60 -18.95
CA SER A 327 -58.29 16.14 -18.51
C SER A 327 -57.18 16.77 -19.35
N LEU A 328 -57.34 16.88 -20.68
CA LEU A 328 -56.36 17.57 -21.54
C LEU A 328 -56.16 19.03 -21.13
N SER A 329 -57.26 19.75 -20.89
CA SER A 329 -57.25 21.17 -20.47
C SER A 329 -56.56 21.38 -19.13
N GLN A 330 -56.65 20.41 -18.22
CA GLN A 330 -56.01 20.43 -16.91
C GLN A 330 -54.50 20.15 -17.01
N THR A 331 -54.09 19.26 -17.91
CA THR A 331 -52.67 19.06 -18.29
C THR A 331 -52.03 20.28 -18.96
N GLN A 332 -52.80 21.06 -19.73
CA GLN A 332 -52.26 22.25 -20.42
C GLN A 332 -52.22 23.52 -19.54
N ARG A 333 -53.20 23.71 -18.64
CA ARG A 333 -53.26 24.87 -17.75
C ARG A 333 -52.29 24.79 -16.58
N VAL A 334 -51.81 23.59 -16.27
CA VAL A 334 -50.96 23.37 -15.12
C VAL A 334 -49.72 22.62 -15.59
N GLY A 335 -48.61 23.34 -15.71
CA GLY A 335 -47.28 22.76 -15.49
C GLY A 335 -47.12 22.30 -14.02
N GLY A 336 -48.12 21.64 -13.46
CA GLY A 336 -48.24 21.37 -12.05
C GLY A 336 -48.78 19.99 -11.81
N ARG A 337 -47.89 19.17 -11.25
CA ARG A 337 -48.02 18.40 -10.01
C ARG A 337 -49.19 17.41 -9.84
N GLY A 338 -50.27 17.45 -10.61
CA GLY A 338 -51.41 16.57 -10.45
C GLY A 338 -51.24 15.18 -11.10
N ASP A 339 -50.36 15.05 -12.10
CA ASP A 339 -50.22 13.84 -12.91
C ASP A 339 -48.74 13.40 -13.08
N ALA A 340 -47.87 13.94 -12.22
CA ALA A 340 -46.45 13.62 -12.21
C ALA A 340 -46.20 12.43 -11.27
N LEU A 341 -45.67 11.34 -11.80
CA LEU A 341 -45.34 10.15 -11.02
C LEU A 341 -44.00 10.36 -10.32
N ALA A 342 -43.99 10.22 -9.00
CA ALA A 342 -42.79 10.28 -8.18
C ALA A 342 -41.90 9.06 -8.42
N VAL A 343 -40.61 9.30 -8.64
CA VAL A 343 -39.59 8.25 -8.74
C VAL A 343 -38.60 8.44 -7.58
N PRO A 344 -38.78 7.71 -6.46
CA PRO A 344 -37.91 7.81 -5.31
C PRO A 344 -36.62 6.99 -5.46
N ALA A 345 -35.64 7.26 -4.60
CA ALA A 345 -34.44 6.45 -4.44
C ALA A 345 -34.81 5.10 -3.78
N PRO A 346 -34.37 3.96 -4.34
CA PRO A 346 -34.71 2.63 -3.82
C PRO A 346 -33.93 2.24 -2.57
N LEU A 347 -32.75 2.84 -2.36
CA LEU A 347 -31.84 2.62 -1.24
C LEU A 347 -31.15 3.92 -0.84
N GLU A 348 -30.62 3.94 0.38
CA GLU A 348 -29.73 5.01 0.86
C GLU A 348 -28.34 4.85 0.24
N GLY A 349 -27.75 5.96 -0.23
CA GLY A 349 -26.43 5.92 -0.82
C GLY A 349 -26.06 7.21 -1.53
N ALA A 350 -25.20 7.10 -2.54
CA ALA A 350 -24.80 8.21 -3.39
C ALA A 350 -25.27 7.99 -4.84
N LEU A 351 -25.64 9.08 -5.51
CA LEU A 351 -25.95 9.07 -6.93
C LEU A 351 -24.66 8.87 -7.74
N ALA A 352 -24.39 7.64 -8.18
CA ALA A 352 -23.18 7.29 -8.93
C ALA A 352 -23.25 7.75 -10.39
N GLU A 353 -24.44 7.72 -11.00
CA GLU A 353 -24.61 8.02 -12.42
C GLU A 353 -26.01 8.56 -12.71
N LEU A 354 -26.08 9.42 -13.72
CA LEU A 354 -27.33 9.97 -14.27
C LEU A 354 -27.38 9.66 -15.77
N PHE A 355 -28.43 8.96 -16.19
CA PHE A 355 -28.62 8.57 -17.59
C PHE A 355 -29.51 9.55 -18.36
N VAL A 356 -30.12 10.52 -17.67
CA VAL A 356 -31.11 11.45 -18.24
C VAL A 356 -30.83 12.90 -17.85
N SER A 357 -31.34 13.82 -18.64
CA SER A 357 -31.30 15.26 -18.39
C SER A 357 -32.69 15.81 -18.03
N PRO A 358 -32.78 17.00 -17.41
CA PRO A 358 -34.05 17.66 -17.18
C PRO A 358 -34.84 17.84 -18.48
N GLY A 359 -36.10 17.41 -18.47
CA GLY A 359 -37.00 17.56 -19.61
C GLY A 359 -36.86 16.48 -20.68
N THR A 360 -35.95 15.50 -20.52
CA THR A 360 -35.82 14.35 -21.43
C THR A 360 -37.09 13.49 -21.41
N TRP A 361 -37.48 12.98 -22.58
CA TRP A 361 -38.52 11.98 -22.72
C TRP A 361 -37.94 10.59 -22.50
N VAL A 362 -38.58 9.77 -21.67
CA VAL A 362 -38.14 8.40 -21.35
C VAL A 362 -39.25 7.40 -21.62
N SER A 363 -38.86 6.17 -21.96
CA SER A 363 -39.78 5.03 -22.09
C SER A 363 -39.80 4.23 -20.79
N GLU A 364 -40.83 3.40 -20.59
CA GLU A 364 -40.90 2.46 -19.47
C GLU A 364 -39.66 1.53 -19.46
N GLY A 365 -39.10 1.29 -18.27
CA GLY A 365 -37.90 0.48 -18.08
C GLY A 365 -36.58 1.18 -18.42
N MET A 366 -36.60 2.39 -19.01
CA MET A 366 -35.37 3.12 -19.31
C MET A 366 -34.64 3.53 -18.02
N PRO A 367 -33.31 3.29 -17.90
CA PRO A 367 -32.56 3.69 -16.72
C PRO A 367 -32.50 5.22 -16.62
N LEU A 368 -32.68 5.74 -15.41
CA LEU A 368 -32.69 7.17 -15.08
C LEU A 368 -31.46 7.57 -14.27
N ALA A 369 -31.15 6.78 -13.25
CA ALA A 369 -30.00 7.00 -12.38
C ALA A 369 -29.48 5.69 -11.80
N ARG A 370 -28.27 5.75 -11.25
CA ARG A 370 -27.64 4.66 -10.51
C ARG A 370 -27.31 5.16 -9.11
N VAL A 371 -27.82 4.47 -8.09
CA VAL A 371 -27.56 4.77 -6.68
C VAL A 371 -26.73 3.64 -6.10
N VAL A 372 -25.64 3.98 -5.43
CA VAL A 372 -24.70 3.04 -4.83
C VAL A 372 -24.57 3.31 -3.33
N ASP A 373 -24.65 2.26 -2.52
CA ASP A 373 -24.28 2.30 -1.13
C ASP A 373 -22.74 2.28 -1.03
N ARG A 374 -22.17 3.32 -0.42
CA ARG A 374 -20.71 3.51 -0.34
C ARG A 374 -20.09 2.85 0.88
N GLU A 375 -20.90 2.37 1.83
CA GLU A 375 -20.41 1.83 3.09
C GLU A 375 -20.09 0.35 3.02
N ARG A 376 -20.58 -0.35 2.00
CA ARG A 376 -20.38 -1.80 1.82
C ARG A 376 -19.66 -2.07 0.52
N LEU A 377 -18.48 -2.67 0.61
CA LEU A 377 -17.69 -3.13 -0.52
C LEU A 377 -17.42 -4.64 -0.43
N VAL A 378 -17.02 -5.24 -1.54
CA VAL A 378 -16.46 -6.59 -1.58
C VAL A 378 -15.03 -6.53 -2.11
N LEU A 379 -14.09 -7.07 -1.36
CA LEU A 379 -12.76 -7.40 -1.88
C LEU A 379 -12.88 -8.70 -2.68
N SER A 380 -12.76 -8.61 -3.99
CA SER A 380 -12.72 -9.77 -4.88
C SER A 380 -11.28 -10.08 -5.24
N VAL A 381 -10.73 -11.15 -4.67
CA VAL A 381 -9.35 -11.58 -4.91
C VAL A 381 -9.32 -12.71 -5.94
N GLY A 382 -8.60 -12.52 -7.04
CA GLY A 382 -8.43 -13.52 -8.08
C GLY A 382 -7.29 -14.48 -7.76
N VAL A 383 -7.60 -15.66 -7.26
CA VAL A 383 -6.60 -16.67 -6.90
C VAL A 383 -6.21 -17.50 -8.14
N PRO A 384 -4.94 -17.54 -8.55
CA PRO A 384 -4.54 -18.36 -9.69
C PRO A 384 -4.86 -19.84 -9.49
N GLU A 385 -5.25 -20.52 -10.58
CA GLU A 385 -5.63 -21.94 -10.59
C GLU A 385 -4.63 -22.85 -9.85
N ALA A 386 -3.32 -22.58 -9.99
CA ALA A 386 -2.25 -23.34 -9.36
C ALA A 386 -2.34 -23.40 -7.82
N TYR A 387 -3.02 -22.46 -7.18
CA TYR A 387 -3.11 -22.33 -5.72
C TYR A 387 -4.49 -22.66 -5.16
N VAL A 388 -5.47 -23.02 -5.99
CA VAL A 388 -6.85 -23.30 -5.57
C VAL A 388 -6.92 -24.38 -4.49
N GLY A 389 -6.02 -25.39 -4.54
CA GLY A 389 -5.95 -26.45 -3.53
C GLY A 389 -5.70 -25.95 -2.09
N ARG A 390 -5.07 -24.77 -1.93
CA ARG A 390 -4.74 -24.17 -0.63
C ARG A 390 -5.88 -23.32 -0.05
N LEU A 391 -6.96 -23.08 -0.80
CA LEU A 391 -8.06 -22.21 -0.35
C LEU A 391 -8.95 -22.82 0.72
N ARG A 392 -8.85 -24.12 0.98
CA ARG A 392 -9.62 -24.79 2.04
C ARG A 392 -9.33 -24.21 3.43
N GLU A 393 -8.12 -23.72 3.60
CA GLU A 393 -7.58 -23.23 4.87
C GLU A 393 -7.60 -21.69 4.95
N VAL A 394 -8.26 -20.99 4.01
CA VAL A 394 -8.27 -19.52 3.98
C VAL A 394 -8.85 -18.92 5.27
N SER A 395 -8.02 -18.24 6.06
CA SER A 395 -8.39 -17.71 7.37
C SER A 395 -8.54 -16.18 7.40
N GLY A 396 -8.30 -15.53 6.27
CA GLY A 396 -8.47 -14.09 6.12
C GLY A 396 -7.69 -13.58 4.91
N ALA A 397 -7.61 -12.27 4.81
CA ALA A 397 -6.75 -11.60 3.87
C ALA A 397 -6.26 -10.28 4.47
N TRP A 398 -5.18 -9.74 3.93
CA TRP A 398 -4.82 -8.34 4.16
C TRP A 398 -4.38 -7.70 2.87
N PHE A 399 -4.53 -6.39 2.78
CA PHE A 399 -4.08 -5.63 1.62
C PHE A 399 -3.75 -4.19 2.04
N GLN A 400 -2.99 -3.52 1.21
CA GLN A 400 -2.66 -2.11 1.37
C GLN A 400 -2.94 -1.39 0.05
N LEU A 401 -3.48 -0.19 0.14
CA LEU A 401 -3.75 0.65 -1.02
C LEU A 401 -2.77 1.82 -1.02
N ASP A 402 -2.31 2.26 -2.19
CA ASP A 402 -1.33 3.36 -2.27
C ASP A 402 -1.86 4.67 -1.65
N ASN A 403 -3.18 4.87 -1.66
CA ASN A 403 -3.84 6.04 -1.10
C ASN A 403 -4.26 5.87 0.37
N VAL A 404 -4.02 4.70 0.98
CA VAL A 404 -4.34 4.42 2.39
C VAL A 404 -3.07 3.89 3.06
N PRO A 405 -2.42 4.68 3.94
CA PRO A 405 -1.12 4.32 4.50
C PRO A 405 -1.17 3.04 5.33
N ASP A 406 -2.30 2.74 5.95
CA ASP A 406 -2.46 1.59 6.84
C ASP A 406 -2.83 0.30 6.10
N VAL A 407 -2.36 -0.82 6.64
CA VAL A 407 -2.75 -2.17 6.17
C VAL A 407 -4.17 -2.46 6.62
N ILE A 408 -5.01 -2.91 5.67
CA ILE A 408 -6.39 -3.32 5.95
C ILE A 408 -6.39 -4.84 6.15
N GLU A 409 -6.67 -5.26 7.38
CA GLU A 409 -6.82 -6.66 7.77
C GLU A 409 -8.29 -7.11 7.64
N VAL A 410 -8.51 -8.26 7.00
CA VAL A 410 -9.82 -8.82 6.68
C VAL A 410 -9.95 -10.20 7.31
N PRO A 411 -10.78 -10.36 8.36
CA PRO A 411 -10.87 -11.62 9.10
C PRO A 411 -11.65 -12.70 8.32
N ARG A 412 -11.49 -13.97 8.72
CA ARG A 412 -12.29 -15.10 8.18
C ARG A 412 -13.79 -14.85 8.21
N SER A 413 -14.30 -14.17 9.24
CA SER A 413 -15.74 -13.86 9.38
C SER A 413 -16.27 -12.93 8.29
N ALA A 414 -15.39 -12.23 7.58
CA ALA A 414 -15.75 -11.42 6.43
C ALA A 414 -15.77 -12.21 5.11
N LEU A 415 -15.33 -13.48 5.09
CA LEU A 415 -15.40 -14.32 3.90
C LEU A 415 -16.85 -14.55 3.50
N ILE A 416 -17.23 -14.05 2.32
CA ILE A 416 -18.57 -14.20 1.76
C ILE A 416 -18.67 -15.53 1.02
N ALA A 417 -17.75 -15.75 0.08
CA ALA A 417 -17.75 -16.94 -0.77
C ALA A 417 -16.39 -17.17 -1.43
N ILE A 418 -16.11 -18.43 -1.71
CA ILE A 418 -15.09 -18.88 -2.66
C ILE A 418 -15.83 -19.29 -3.93
N GLY A 419 -15.40 -18.78 -5.08
CA GLY A 419 -16.00 -19.11 -6.38
C GLY A 419 -15.99 -20.61 -6.66
N THR A 420 -16.93 -21.06 -7.47
CA THR A 420 -17.05 -22.46 -7.90
C THR A 420 -16.54 -22.71 -9.31
N GLU A 421 -16.29 -21.64 -10.07
CA GLU A 421 -15.86 -21.66 -11.47
C GLU A 421 -14.69 -20.69 -11.66
N LEU A 422 -13.73 -21.10 -12.49
CA LEU A 422 -12.62 -20.25 -12.88
C LEU A 422 -13.09 -19.21 -13.89
N ASP A 423 -12.60 -17.99 -13.74
CA ASP A 423 -12.70 -16.98 -14.78
C ASP A 423 -11.82 -17.39 -15.98
N GLU A 424 -12.42 -17.55 -17.16
CA GLU A 424 -11.76 -18.12 -18.34
C GLU A 424 -10.59 -17.24 -18.85
N GLU A 425 -10.73 -15.92 -18.73
CA GLU A 425 -9.74 -14.97 -19.24
C GLU A 425 -8.53 -14.87 -18.30
N SER A 426 -8.77 -14.69 -17.00
CA SER A 426 -7.72 -14.52 -16.00
C SER A 426 -7.17 -15.85 -15.47
N ARG A 427 -7.87 -16.97 -15.69
CA ARG A 427 -7.60 -18.28 -15.06
C ARG A 427 -7.49 -18.20 -13.55
N THR A 428 -8.36 -17.40 -12.93
CA THR A 428 -8.41 -17.23 -11.47
C THR A 428 -9.74 -17.67 -10.88
N LEU A 429 -9.71 -18.13 -9.63
CA LEU A 429 -10.89 -18.39 -8.82
C LEU A 429 -11.15 -17.19 -7.91
N PRO A 430 -12.32 -16.54 -7.97
CA PRO A 430 -12.59 -15.37 -7.16
C PRO A 430 -12.88 -15.77 -5.69
N VAL A 431 -12.16 -15.18 -4.75
CA VAL A 431 -12.43 -15.26 -3.31
C VAL A 431 -12.94 -13.89 -2.86
N ARG A 432 -14.14 -13.86 -2.28
CA ARG A 432 -14.85 -12.62 -1.95
C ARG A 432 -14.93 -12.40 -0.45
N PHE A 433 -14.47 -11.25 0.01
CA PHE A 433 -14.60 -10.81 1.39
C PHE A 433 -15.41 -9.52 1.49
N ARG A 434 -16.25 -9.40 2.51
CA ARG A 434 -16.96 -8.17 2.86
C ARG A 434 -15.97 -7.15 3.41
N ILE A 435 -16.08 -5.90 2.96
CA ILE A 435 -15.29 -4.77 3.42
C ILE A 435 -16.25 -3.70 3.91
N ASP A 436 -16.11 -3.33 5.18
CA ASP A 436 -16.84 -2.22 5.79
C ASP A 436 -16.10 -0.92 5.49
N ASN A 437 -16.73 -0.02 4.74
CA ASN A 437 -16.16 1.23 4.25
C ASN A 437 -16.78 2.45 4.97
N GLY A 438 -16.74 2.44 6.29
CA GLY A 438 -17.34 3.51 7.11
C GLY A 438 -16.72 4.90 6.89
N SER A 439 -15.44 4.97 6.51
CA SER A 439 -14.80 6.24 6.13
C SER A 439 -15.23 6.75 4.75
N ARG A 440 -15.81 5.87 3.90
CA ARG A 440 -16.21 6.15 2.52
C ARG A 440 -15.05 6.60 1.62
N GLU A 441 -13.82 6.26 2.00
CA GLU A 441 -12.56 6.57 1.28
C GLU A 441 -12.19 5.50 0.26
N LEU A 442 -12.74 4.29 0.41
CA LEU A 442 -12.58 3.22 -0.57
C LEU A 442 -13.61 3.36 -1.68
N PHE A 443 -13.19 3.07 -2.91
CA PHE A 443 -14.05 3.16 -4.09
C PHE A 443 -14.05 1.82 -4.84
N ALA A 444 -15.23 1.41 -5.32
CA ALA A 444 -15.32 0.29 -6.24
C ALA A 444 -14.50 0.56 -7.51
N GLY A 445 -13.86 -0.49 -8.03
CA GLY A 445 -12.91 -0.43 -9.14
C GLY A 445 -11.45 -0.26 -8.72
N MET A 446 -11.16 0.11 -7.46
CA MET A 446 -9.80 0.12 -6.95
C MET A 446 -9.17 -1.27 -7.00
N LYS A 447 -7.92 -1.33 -7.45
CA LYS A 447 -7.14 -2.56 -7.56
C LYS A 447 -6.00 -2.53 -6.56
N THR A 448 -5.67 -3.69 -6.00
CA THR A 448 -4.59 -3.85 -5.01
C THR A 448 -4.00 -5.25 -5.11
N ARG A 449 -2.84 -5.45 -4.49
CA ARG A 449 -2.32 -6.77 -4.18
C ARG A 449 -2.82 -7.16 -2.80
N ALA A 450 -3.64 -8.19 -2.74
CA ALA A 450 -4.09 -8.78 -1.49
C ALA A 450 -3.28 -10.05 -1.19
N HIS A 451 -3.15 -10.33 0.09
CA HIS A 451 -2.45 -11.49 0.62
C HIS A 451 -3.48 -12.35 1.36
N LEU A 452 -3.89 -13.48 0.77
CA LEU A 452 -4.80 -14.41 1.43
C LEU A 452 -4.01 -15.23 2.45
N ILE A 453 -4.46 -15.23 3.70
CA ILE A 453 -3.87 -16.10 4.73
C ILE A 453 -4.43 -17.50 4.51
N VAL A 454 -3.55 -18.46 4.21
CA VAL A 454 -3.95 -19.81 3.75
C VAL A 454 -3.56 -20.92 4.70
N GLU A 455 -2.84 -20.64 5.78
CA GLU A 455 -2.42 -21.63 6.80
C GLU A 455 -2.39 -20.94 8.18
N GLU A 456 -2.26 -21.73 9.24
CA GLU A 456 -2.06 -21.18 10.59
C GLU A 456 -0.70 -20.45 10.71
N PRO A 457 -0.60 -19.40 11.54
CA PRO A 457 0.68 -18.76 11.80
C PRO A 457 1.69 -19.76 12.37
N ARG A 458 2.93 -19.73 11.87
CA ARG A 458 4.02 -20.55 12.40
C ARG A 458 5.18 -19.69 12.85
N GLU A 459 5.81 -20.12 13.95
CA GLU A 459 7.02 -19.48 14.48
C GLU A 459 8.16 -19.64 13.48
N ALA A 460 8.76 -18.52 13.09
CA ALA A 460 9.87 -18.50 12.16
C ALA A 460 10.82 -17.33 12.45
N ILE A 461 12.07 -17.45 12.01
CA ILE A 461 13.05 -16.36 12.12
C ILE A 461 12.65 -15.29 11.13
N ALA A 462 12.28 -14.11 11.62
CA ALA A 462 11.86 -13.00 10.78
C ALA A 462 12.88 -11.87 10.82
N VAL A 463 13.11 -11.29 9.66
CA VAL A 463 13.82 -10.02 9.49
C VAL A 463 12.96 -9.08 8.66
N PRO A 464 13.16 -7.75 8.76
CA PRO A 464 12.51 -6.82 7.85
C PRO A 464 12.85 -7.15 6.40
N LEU A 465 11.89 -7.05 5.50
CA LEU A 465 12.08 -7.28 4.07
C LEU A 465 13.18 -6.37 3.49
N THR A 466 13.32 -5.16 4.05
CA THR A 466 14.36 -4.20 3.66
C THR A 466 15.78 -4.65 4.01
N ALA A 467 15.95 -5.66 4.86
CA ALA A 467 17.25 -6.26 5.17
C ALA A 467 17.76 -7.20 4.07
N VAL A 468 16.88 -7.67 3.18
CA VAL A 468 17.22 -8.57 2.09
C VAL A 468 17.63 -7.75 0.87
N VAL A 469 18.81 -8.06 0.34
CA VAL A 469 19.38 -7.43 -0.85
C VAL A 469 19.51 -8.46 -1.95
N ASP A 470 19.05 -8.14 -3.16
CA ASP A 470 19.41 -8.90 -4.35
C ASP A 470 20.87 -8.58 -4.71
N ASP A 471 21.71 -9.59 -4.67
CA ASP A 471 23.08 -9.51 -5.11
C ASP A 471 23.35 -10.48 -6.25
N SER A 472 23.21 -9.96 -7.47
CA SER A 472 23.41 -10.72 -8.72
C SER A 472 22.47 -11.93 -8.82
N GLY A 473 21.21 -11.76 -8.42
CA GLY A 473 20.20 -12.82 -8.43
C GLY A 473 20.26 -13.79 -7.24
N THR A 474 21.09 -13.49 -6.23
CA THR A 474 21.12 -14.22 -4.95
C THR A 474 20.57 -13.31 -3.84
N ASP A 475 19.59 -13.80 -3.08
CA ASP A 475 19.12 -13.12 -1.88
C ASP A 475 20.20 -13.19 -0.80
N VAL A 476 20.65 -12.03 -0.32
CA VAL A 476 21.66 -11.91 0.74
C VAL A 476 21.21 -10.97 1.83
N VAL A 477 21.78 -11.14 3.02
CA VAL A 477 21.71 -10.19 4.13
C VAL A 477 23.12 -9.86 4.61
N PHE A 478 23.26 -8.72 5.27
CA PHE A 478 24.51 -8.32 5.94
C PHE A 478 24.31 -8.47 7.44
N VAL A 479 24.96 -9.47 8.04
CA VAL A 479 24.93 -9.72 9.48
C VAL A 479 26.00 -8.88 10.14
N GLN A 480 25.65 -8.08 11.14
CA GLN A 480 26.61 -7.30 11.92
C GLN A 480 27.26 -8.21 12.96
N THR A 481 28.53 -8.57 12.72
CA THR A 481 29.33 -9.43 13.61
C THR A 481 30.06 -8.63 14.70
N GLY A 482 30.22 -7.33 14.48
CA GLY A 482 30.79 -6.35 15.42
C GLY A 482 30.36 -4.93 15.05
N GLY A 483 30.72 -3.92 15.83
CA GLY A 483 30.23 -2.56 15.66
C GLY A 483 30.49 -2.00 14.26
N GLU A 484 31.62 -2.39 13.69
CA GLU A 484 32.08 -1.96 12.37
C GLU A 484 32.31 -3.13 11.40
N THR A 485 32.05 -4.38 11.83
CA THR A 485 32.30 -5.57 11.02
C THR A 485 31.01 -6.28 10.63
N PHE A 486 30.91 -6.62 9.36
CA PHE A 486 29.73 -7.22 8.75
C PHE A 486 30.11 -8.46 7.94
N GLU A 487 29.20 -9.42 7.88
CA GLU A 487 29.34 -10.63 7.09
C GLU A 487 28.21 -10.70 6.06
N ARG A 488 28.58 -10.86 4.79
CA ARG A 488 27.61 -11.11 3.72
C ARG A 488 27.20 -12.57 3.75
N ARG A 489 25.94 -12.85 4.06
CA ARG A 489 25.38 -14.22 4.07
C ARG A 489 24.30 -14.38 3.02
N ALA A 490 24.42 -15.43 2.21
CA ALA A 490 23.32 -15.88 1.37
C ALA A 490 22.21 -16.45 2.24
N VAL A 491 20.96 -16.13 1.90
CA VAL A 491 19.80 -16.57 2.67
C VAL A 491 18.79 -17.29 1.79
N ARG A 492 18.04 -18.20 2.40
CA ARG A 492 16.87 -18.80 1.77
C ARG A 492 15.61 -18.22 2.42
N LEU A 493 14.84 -17.48 1.63
CA LEU A 493 13.62 -16.84 2.09
C LEU A 493 12.45 -17.82 2.17
N GLY A 494 11.50 -17.55 3.06
CA GLY A 494 10.24 -18.29 3.21
C GLY A 494 9.02 -17.37 3.12
N ILE A 495 8.15 -17.45 4.13
CA ILE A 495 6.94 -16.64 4.25
C ILE A 495 7.28 -15.14 4.22
N ARG A 496 6.54 -14.38 3.42
CA ARG A 496 6.55 -12.90 3.46
C ARG A 496 5.25 -12.42 4.05
N ASP A 497 5.26 -11.79 5.22
CA ASP A 497 4.06 -11.33 5.92
C ASP A 497 4.22 -9.84 6.26
N GLY A 498 3.55 -8.98 5.48
CA GLY A 498 3.71 -7.53 5.57
C GLY A 498 5.15 -7.09 5.28
N ASN A 499 5.75 -6.38 6.23
CA ASN A 499 7.11 -5.86 6.15
C ASN A 499 8.17 -6.87 6.59
N ASP A 500 7.78 -8.07 7.00
CA ASP A 500 8.67 -9.10 7.51
C ASP A 500 8.81 -10.27 6.51
N VAL A 501 9.98 -10.88 6.50
CA VAL A 501 10.28 -12.08 5.72
C VAL A 501 10.95 -13.14 6.59
N GLU A 502 10.51 -14.38 6.41
CA GLU A 502 11.12 -15.56 7.01
C GLU A 502 12.49 -15.82 6.39
N ILE A 503 13.48 -16.04 7.25
CA ILE A 503 14.77 -16.62 6.89
C ILE A 503 14.74 -18.10 7.28
N VAL A 504 14.72 -18.98 6.27
CA VAL A 504 14.75 -20.43 6.50
C VAL A 504 16.18 -20.91 6.74
N GLU A 505 17.16 -20.31 6.07
CA GLU A 505 18.59 -20.61 6.20
C GLU A 505 19.43 -19.33 6.06
N GLY A 506 20.57 -19.26 6.76
CA GLY A 506 21.59 -18.21 6.63
C GLY A 506 21.68 -17.21 7.79
N VAL A 507 20.63 -17.12 8.63
CA VAL A 507 20.60 -16.26 9.83
C VAL A 507 20.08 -17.04 11.03
N HIS A 508 20.71 -16.86 12.17
CA HIS A 508 20.32 -17.45 13.44
C HIS A 508 19.47 -16.48 14.28
N PRO A 509 18.61 -17.00 15.19
CA PRO A 509 17.86 -16.15 16.10
C PRO A 509 18.79 -15.30 16.96
N GLY A 510 18.47 -14.01 17.08
CA GLY A 510 19.18 -13.07 17.93
C GLY A 510 20.30 -12.29 17.25
N GLU A 511 20.71 -12.67 16.04
CA GLU A 511 21.70 -11.95 15.24
C GLU A 511 21.17 -10.58 14.76
N TRP A 512 22.07 -9.63 14.53
CA TRP A 512 21.73 -8.31 14.00
C TRP A 512 21.96 -8.28 12.50
N VAL A 513 20.94 -7.89 11.74
CA VAL A 513 21.02 -7.73 10.29
C VAL A 513 20.82 -6.27 9.91
N VAL A 514 21.53 -5.80 8.89
CA VAL A 514 21.35 -4.44 8.37
C VAL A 514 19.97 -4.33 7.72
N ALA A 515 19.06 -3.58 8.33
CA ALA A 515 17.68 -3.38 7.87
C ALA A 515 17.51 -2.09 7.06
N VAL A 516 18.39 -1.10 7.27
CA VAL A 516 18.45 0.15 6.51
C VAL A 516 19.90 0.43 6.15
N GLY A 517 20.18 0.81 4.90
CA GLY A 517 21.55 1.08 4.45
C GLY A 517 22.35 -0.15 4.03
N ALA A 518 21.72 -1.32 3.83
CA ALA A 518 22.38 -2.55 3.41
C ALA A 518 23.19 -2.41 2.10
N TYR A 519 22.75 -1.53 1.19
CA TYR A 519 23.49 -1.23 -0.03
C TYR A 519 24.80 -0.46 0.23
N ALA A 520 24.86 0.37 1.26
CA ALA A 520 26.09 1.06 1.65
C ALA A 520 27.16 0.07 2.13
N VAL A 521 26.76 -0.93 2.93
CA VAL A 521 27.63 -2.03 3.36
C VAL A 521 28.07 -2.89 2.17
N LYS A 522 27.16 -3.17 1.22
CA LYS A 522 27.50 -3.83 -0.03
C LYS A 522 28.59 -3.08 -0.80
N LEU A 523 28.45 -1.76 -0.97
CA LEU A 523 29.45 -0.95 -1.67
C LEU A 523 30.80 -0.97 -0.93
N ALA A 524 30.80 -0.87 0.41
CA ALA A 524 32.01 -0.98 1.22
C ALA A 524 32.74 -2.31 0.98
N SER A 525 32.02 -3.42 0.75
CA SER A 525 32.62 -4.72 0.42
C SER A 525 33.36 -4.77 -0.93
N THR A 526 33.01 -3.86 -1.84
CA THR A 526 33.62 -3.77 -3.18
C THR A 526 34.73 -2.73 -3.29
N SER A 527 34.86 -1.86 -2.30
CA SER A 527 35.88 -0.82 -2.25
C SER A 527 37.19 -1.40 -1.74
N THR A 528 38.20 -1.50 -2.61
CA THR A 528 39.56 -1.96 -2.29
C THR A 528 40.39 -1.00 -1.41
N GLU A 529 39.77 -0.03 -0.72
CA GLU A 529 40.46 0.85 0.22
C GLU A 529 40.76 0.09 1.53
N SER A 530 41.89 -0.63 1.46
CA SER A 530 42.76 -1.09 2.53
C SER A 530 42.10 -1.64 3.79
N ILE A 531 42.16 -2.96 3.90
CA ILE A 531 42.51 -3.68 5.13
C ILE A 531 43.78 -3.01 5.69
N GLY A 532 43.60 -2.07 6.61
CA GLY A 532 44.64 -1.36 7.30
C GLY A 532 44.06 -0.86 8.62
N HIS A 533 44.40 -1.55 9.70
CA HIS A 533 44.15 -1.09 11.07
C HIS A 533 44.91 0.21 11.30
N GLY A 534 44.29 1.32 10.92
CA GLY A 534 44.89 2.64 10.98
C GLY A 534 43.82 3.67 11.29
N HIS A 535 43.41 3.74 12.57
CA HIS A 535 42.82 4.96 13.09
C HIS A 535 43.88 6.05 12.99
N ALA A 536 43.66 7.03 12.10
CA ALA A 536 44.52 8.21 12.08
C ALA A 536 44.36 8.95 13.42
N HIS A 537 45.42 8.93 14.22
CA HIS A 537 45.53 9.56 15.54
C HIS A 537 45.63 11.08 15.49
#